data_AF-A0AA38ZC33-F1
#
_entry.id   AF-A0AA38ZC33-F1
#
_cell.length_a   1.000
_cell.length_b   1.000
_cell.length_c   1.000
_cell.angle_alpha   90.00
_cell.angle_beta   90.00
_cell.angle_gamma   90.00
#
_symmetry.space_group_name_H-M   'P 1'
#
loop_
_entity.id
_entity.type
_entity.pdbx_description
1 polymer ?
#
loop_
_entity_poly.entity_id
_entity_poly.type
_entity_poly.pdbx_seq_one_letter_code
_entity_poly.pdbx_strand_id
1 'polypeptide(L)' 'MVIQGSLFLTLLIVVSVLAWTEPVVATSFNRINFPADFAFGTASSSYQDGKGPSITDTFTHKYPGLSLG' A
#
# COMPACT_ATOMS: atom_id res chain seq x y z
N MET A 1 -31.92 40.11 -8.50
CA MET A 1 -31.23 40.52 -7.24
C MET A 1 -31.29 39.44 -6.15
N VAL A 2 -32.42 38.76 -5.93
CA VAL A 2 -32.57 37.72 -4.87
C VAL A 2 -31.74 36.45 -5.12
N ILE A 3 -31.73 35.94 -6.37
CA ILE A 3 -31.06 34.69 -6.74
C ILE A 3 -29.53 34.79 -6.61
N GLN A 4 -28.97 35.95 -6.98
CA GLN A 4 -27.53 36.23 -6.85
C GLN A 4 -27.10 36.24 -5.38
N GLY A 5 -27.87 36.92 -4.50
CA GLY A 5 -27.58 36.95 -3.06
C GLY A 5 -27.68 35.58 -2.39
N SER A 6 -28.66 34.75 -2.80
CA SER A 6 -28.82 33.39 -2.30
C SER A 6 -27.62 32.51 -2.67
N LEU A 7 -27.11 32.61 -3.91
CA LEU A 7 -25.92 31.87 -4.35
C LEU A 7 -24.69 32.23 -3.52
N PHE A 8 -24.47 33.53 -3.27
CA PHE A 8 -23.37 33.99 -2.42
C PHE A 8 -23.47 33.45 -1.00
N LEU A 9 -24.68 33.46 -0.41
CA LEU A 9 -24.90 32.94 0.94
C LEU A 9 -24.62 31.44 1.01
N THR A 10 -25.12 30.66 0.03
CA THR A 10 -24.87 29.22 -0.03
C THR A 10 -23.39 28.91 -0.19
N LEU A 11 -22.68 29.66 -1.04
CA LEU A 11 -21.25 29.48 -1.24
C LEU A 11 -20.46 29.80 0.03
N LEU A 12 -20.82 30.88 0.73
CA LEU A 12 -20.20 31.27 2.00
C LEU A 12 -20.35 30.17 3.06
N ILE A 13 -21.54 29.58 3.17
CA ILE A 13 -21.82 28.49 4.10
C ILE A 13 -20.97 27.26 3.73
N VAL A 14 -20.94 26.88 2.45
CA VAL A 14 -20.14 25.73 1.99
C VAL A 14 -18.65 25.93 2.27
N VAL A 15 -18.08 27.09 1.95
CA VAL A 15 -16.67 27.40 2.23
C VAL A 15 -16.37 27.37 3.73
N SER A 16 -17.28 27.91 4.55
CA SER A 16 -17.11 27.92 6.00
C SER A 16 -17.13 26.50 6.59
N VAL A 17 -18.01 25.63 6.08
CA VAL A 17 -18.07 24.20 6.47
C VAL A 17 -16.82 23.45 6.03
N LEU A 18 -16.34 23.69 4.81
CA LEU A 18 -15.12 23.04 4.30
C LEU A 18 -13.86 23.53 5.01
N ALA A 19 -13.84 24.76 5.52
CA ALA A 19 -12.70 25.30 6.27
C ALA A 19 -12.49 24.63 7.64
N TRP A 20 -13.48 23.89 8.15
CA TRP A 20 -13.42 23.20 9.45
C TRP A 20 -12.97 21.74 9.33
N THR A 21 -12.58 21.29 8.13
CA THR A 21 -12.04 19.93 7.97
C THR A 21 -10.59 19.92 8.42
N GLU A 22 -10.31 19.28 9.56
CA GLU A 22 -8.94 18.96 9.94
C GLU A 22 -8.31 18.05 8.86
N PRO A 23 -7.09 18.35 8.40
CA PRO A 23 -6.41 17.47 7.46
C PRO A 23 -6.23 16.10 8.11
N VAL A 24 -6.68 15.04 7.44
CA VAL A 24 -6.34 13.67 7.84
C VAL A 24 -4.84 13.49 7.65
N VAL A 25 -4.08 13.76 8.70
CA VAL A 25 -2.65 13.48 8.74
C VAL A 25 -2.52 11.97 8.90
N ALA A 26 -2.09 11.31 7.83
CA ALA A 26 -1.64 9.93 7.94
C ALA A 26 -0.50 9.89 8.97
N THR A 27 -0.72 9.24 10.11
CA THR A 27 0.34 8.98 11.08
C THR A 27 1.43 8.19 10.37
N SER A 28 2.69 8.62 10.48
CA SER A 28 3.80 7.91 9.88
C SER A 28 3.92 6.50 10.50
N PHE A 29 3.86 5.48 9.65
CA PHE A 29 4.10 4.09 10.03
C PHE A 29 5.55 3.74 9.66
N ASN A 30 6.41 3.64 10.67
CA ASN A 30 7.85 3.46 10.55
C ASN A 30 8.39 2.59 11.72
N ARG A 31 9.68 2.26 11.72
CA ARG A 31 10.35 1.43 12.74
C ARG A 31 10.25 1.95 14.17
N ILE A 32 10.04 3.25 14.36
CA ILE A 32 9.87 3.86 15.69
C ILE A 32 8.54 3.45 16.34
N ASN A 33 7.57 3.00 15.53
CA ASN A 33 6.30 2.48 16.02
C ASN A 33 6.43 1.07 16.64
N PHE A 34 7.64 0.47 16.62
CA PHE A 34 7.93 -0.86 17.13
C PHE A 34 8.98 -0.78 18.25
N PRO A 35 9.01 -1.75 19.19
CA PRO A 35 10.07 -1.84 20.20
C PRO A 35 11.47 -1.85 19.58
N ALA A 36 12.47 -1.37 20.32
CA ALA A 36 13.86 -1.32 19.86
C ALA A 36 14.39 -2.70 19.41
N ASP A 37 13.90 -3.77 20.05
CA ASP A 37 14.31 -5.16 19.77
C ASP A 37 13.41 -5.86 18.73
N PHE A 38 12.54 -5.11 18.04
CA PHE A 38 11.68 -5.68 17.01
C PHE A 38 12.48 -6.02 15.75
N ALA A 39 12.52 -7.31 15.40
CA ALA A 39 13.25 -7.80 14.24
C ALA A 39 12.44 -7.62 12.94
N PHE A 40 12.95 -6.78 12.04
CA PHE A 40 12.54 -6.75 10.63
C PHE A 40 13.57 -7.52 9.80
N GLY A 41 13.09 -8.41 8.94
CA GLY A 41 13.99 -9.23 8.12
C GLY A 41 13.36 -9.62 6.79
N THR A 42 14.22 -10.09 5.89
CA THR A 42 13.83 -10.73 4.63
C THR A 42 14.30 -12.18 4.67
N ALA A 43 13.59 -13.06 3.98
CA ALA A 43 13.95 -14.46 3.85
C ALA A 43 14.06 -14.84 2.38
N SER A 44 15.01 -15.70 2.04
CA SER A 44 15.20 -16.28 0.70
C SER A 44 15.28 -17.81 0.81
N SER A 45 14.97 -18.50 -0.27
CA SER A 45 15.01 -19.98 -0.33
C SER A 45 16.19 -20.46 -1.18
N SER A 46 16.76 -21.62 -0.85
CA SER A 46 17.90 -22.19 -1.58
C SER A 46 17.60 -22.49 -3.06
N TYR A 47 16.33 -22.65 -3.43
CA TYR A 47 15.91 -22.79 -4.83
C TYR A 47 16.14 -21.50 -5.63
N GLN A 48 15.96 -20.33 -5.00
CA GLN A 48 16.18 -19.03 -5.64
C GLN A 48 17.66 -18.70 -5.82
N ASP A 49 18.56 -19.42 -5.14
CA ASP A 49 20.01 -19.15 -5.10
C ASP A 49 20.85 -20.21 -5.87
N GLY A 50 20.19 -21.06 -6.67
CA GLY A 50 20.81 -21.78 -7.79
C GLY A 50 21.97 -22.73 -7.47
N LYS A 51 22.04 -23.33 -6.27
CA LYS A 51 23.15 -24.22 -5.92
C LYS A 51 22.82 -25.69 -6.18
N GLY A 52 23.32 -26.21 -7.31
CA GLY A 52 23.27 -27.63 -7.70
C GLY A 52 21.89 -28.11 -8.16
N PRO A 53 21.80 -29.16 -9.00
CA PRO A 53 20.52 -29.65 -9.51
C PRO A 53 19.65 -30.17 -8.36
N SER A 54 18.56 -29.46 -8.09
CA SER A 54 17.52 -29.83 -7.14
C SER A 54 16.39 -30.64 -7.81
N ILE A 55 15.54 -31.27 -7.00
CA ILE A 55 14.31 -31.94 -7.48
C ILE A 55 13.43 -30.94 -8.25
N THR A 56 13.35 -29.70 -7.76
CA THR A 56 12.64 -28.59 -8.40
C THR A 56 13.27 -28.17 -9.74
N ASP A 57 14.60 -28.22 -9.89
CA ASP A 57 15.26 -28.00 -11.20
C ASP A 57 14.87 -29.10 -12.19
N THR A 58 14.84 -30.37 -11.74
CA THR A 58 14.47 -31.51 -12.59
C THR A 58 13.01 -31.41 -13.05
N PHE A 59 12.11 -31.00 -12.16
CA PHE A 59 10.69 -30.84 -12.47
C PHE A 59 10.46 -29.70 -13.48
N THR A 60 11.00 -28.51 -13.23
CA THR A 60 10.84 -27.34 -14.12
C THR A 60 11.50 -27.57 -15.48
N HIS A 61 12.66 -28.22 -15.51
CA HIS A 61 13.34 -28.54 -16.77
C HIS A 61 12.57 -29.59 -17.60
N LYS A 62 11.94 -30.58 -16.97
CA LYS A 62 11.14 -31.59 -17.68
C LYS A 62 9.76 -31.09 -18.12
N TYR A 63 9.21 -30.09 -17.43
CA TYR A 63 7.85 -29.59 -17.69
C TYR A 63 7.79 -28.05 -17.72
N PRO A 64 8.48 -27.39 -18.68
CA PRO A 64 8.59 -25.93 -18.73
C PRO A 64 7.28 -25.19 -19.02
N GLY A 65 6.21 -25.91 -19.37
CA GLY A 65 4.91 -25.36 -19.76
C GLY A 65 3.70 -25.99 -19.07
N LEU A 66 3.88 -26.65 -17.92
CA LEU A 66 2.75 -27.19 -17.16
C LEU A 66 1.99 -26.07 -16.45
N SER A 67 1.17 -25.37 -17.21
CA SER A 67 0.01 -24.64 -16.69
C SER A 67 -1.04 -25.68 -16.32
N LEU A 68 -1.16 -26.01 -15.04
CA LEU A 68 -2.36 -26.69 -14.54
C LEU A 68 -3.51 -25.69 -14.61
N GLY A 69 -4.22 -25.71 -15.74
CA GLY A 69 -5.54 -25.09 -15.87
C GLY A 69 -6.58 -25.82 -15.06
#